data_AF-A0A1S1MX75-F1
#
_entry.id   AF-A0A1S1MX75-F1
#
_cell.length_a   1.000
_cell.length_b   1.000
_cell.length_c   1.000
_cell.angle_alpha   90.00
_cell.angle_beta   90.00
_cell.angle_gamma   90.00
#
_symmetry.space_group_name_H-M   'P 1'
#
loop_
_entity.id
_entity.type
_entity.pdbx_description
1 polymer ?
#
loop_
_entity_poly.entity_id
_entity_poly.type
_entity_poly.pdbx_seq_one_letter_code
_entity_poly.pdbx_strand_id
1 'polypeptide(L)'
;MRYLKKYIIPSVISGLLATIIATGITIYWTKSYEKERVIVDYQTRILRDVAGFRYILNFPDRPGYERFVSAFNQIPFAYSESPEVINKYNEFVKIRSNSGFSEEVSNQAFANIIFAMMDKLAIPRDKVGDSIVKQVFSVGNHS
;
A
#
# COMPACT_ATOMS: atom_id res chain seq x y z
N MET A 1 -18.01 57.95 -18.70
CA MET A 1 -16.76 57.39 -18.14
C MET A 1 -16.82 57.02 -16.64
N ARG A 2 -17.58 57.72 -15.77
CA ARG A 2 -17.68 57.38 -14.33
C ARG A 2 -18.33 56.02 -14.01
N TYR A 3 -19.25 55.53 -14.84
CA TYR A 3 -19.93 54.25 -14.62
C TYR A 3 -19.05 53.02 -14.88
N LEU A 4 -18.18 53.04 -15.90
CA LEU A 4 -17.26 51.92 -16.19
C LEU A 4 -16.29 51.64 -15.02
N LYS A 5 -15.75 52.67 -14.38
CA LYS A 5 -14.86 52.50 -13.21
C LYS A 5 -15.57 51.87 -12.00
N LYS A 6 -16.89 52.11 -11.84
CA LYS A 6 -17.65 51.62 -10.68
C LYS A 6 -17.95 50.12 -10.74
N TYR A 7 -17.96 49.53 -11.93
CA TYR A 7 -18.21 48.09 -12.13
C TYR A 7 -16.94 47.30 -12.44
N ILE A 8 -15.98 47.85 -13.20
CA ILE A 8 -14.76 47.13 -13.57
C ILE A 8 -13.86 46.88 -12.35
N ILE A 9 -13.71 47.86 -11.44
CA ILE A 9 -12.80 47.73 -10.30
C ILE A 9 -13.25 46.63 -9.33
N PRO A 10 -14.54 46.54 -8.92
CA PRO A 10 -15.04 45.42 -8.13
C PRO A 10 -14.89 44.07 -8.84
N SER A 11 -15.18 44.00 -10.14
CA SER A 11 -15.07 42.74 -10.91
C SER A 11 -13.63 42.23 -11.03
N VAL A 12 -12.66 43.13 -11.21
CA VAL A 12 -11.22 42.77 -11.27
C VAL A 12 -10.71 42.33 -9.90
N ILE A 13 -11.14 42.99 -8.81
CA ILE A 13 -10.78 42.61 -7.44
C ILE A 13 -11.40 41.25 -7.06
N SER A 14 -12.67 41.02 -7.40
CA SER A 14 -13.31 39.71 -7.21
C SER A 14 -12.65 38.61 -8.04
N GLY A 15 -12.23 38.91 -9.26
CA GLY A 15 -11.46 37.98 -10.10
C GLY A 15 -10.10 37.63 -9.48
N LEU A 16 -9.35 38.63 -8.99
CA LEU A 16 -8.07 38.41 -8.31
C LEU A 16 -8.23 37.60 -7.02
N LEU A 17 -9.23 37.90 -6.19
CA LEU A 17 -9.54 37.15 -4.98
C LEU A 17 -9.95 35.71 -5.30
N ALA A 18 -10.77 35.49 -6.32
CA ALA A 18 -11.15 34.15 -6.76
C ALA A 18 -9.93 33.33 -7.22
N THR A 19 -9.00 33.95 -7.94
CA THR A 19 -7.75 33.29 -8.38
C THR A 19 -6.86 32.93 -7.19
N ILE A 20 -6.71 33.81 -6.19
CA ILE A 20 -5.92 33.54 -4.99
C ILE A 20 -6.53 32.39 -4.17
N ILE A 21 -7.86 32.42 -3.96
CA ILE A 21 -8.57 31.36 -3.24
C ILE A 21 -8.47 30.03 -4.01
N ALA A 22 -8.69 30.04 -5.32
CA ALA A 22 -8.56 28.85 -6.16
C ALA A 22 -7.13 28.27 -6.14
N THR A 23 -6.11 29.14 -6.15
CA THR A 23 -4.70 28.72 -6.07
C THR A 23 -4.41 28.08 -4.70
N GLY A 24 -4.90 28.67 -3.61
CA GLY A 24 -4.75 28.12 -2.26
C GLY A 24 -5.41 26.75 -2.10
N ILE A 25 -6.65 26.61 -2.60
CA ILE A 25 -7.38 25.32 -2.62
C ILE A 25 -6.61 24.30 -3.45
N THR A 26 -6.14 24.68 -4.64
CA THR A 26 -5.38 23.78 -5.53
C THR A 26 -4.11 23.28 -4.84
N ILE A 27 -3.31 24.16 -4.25
CA ILE A 27 -2.08 23.77 -3.54
C ILE A 27 -2.38 22.81 -2.39
N TYR A 28 -3.42 23.10 -1.60
CA TYR A 28 -3.82 22.24 -0.49
C TYR A 28 -4.22 20.83 -0.98
N TRP A 29 -5.06 20.78 -2.01
CA TRP A 29 -5.51 19.52 -2.60
C TRP A 29 -4.33 18.75 -3.20
N THR A 30 -3.47 19.40 -3.98
CA THR A 30 -2.27 18.79 -4.56
C THR A 30 -1.38 18.17 -3.48
N LYS A 31 -1.10 18.90 -2.38
CA LYS A 31 -0.30 18.34 -1.27
C LYS A 31 -0.98 17.16 -0.60
N SER A 32 -2.30 17.21 -0.43
CA SER A 32 -3.06 16.10 0.15
C SER A 32 -2.97 14.86 -0.74
N TYR A 33 -3.12 15.01 -2.06
CA TYR A 33 -2.99 13.91 -3.02
C TYR A 33 -1.58 13.37 -3.10
N GLU A 34 -0.55 14.21 -3.06
CA GLU A 34 0.85 13.76 -3.06
C GLU A 34 1.17 12.93 -1.83
N LYS A 35 0.70 13.36 -0.65
CA LYS A 35 0.89 12.60 0.59
C LYS A 35 0.23 11.23 0.51
N GLU A 36 -1.02 11.17 0.06
CA GLU A 36 -1.76 9.92 -0.09
C GLU A 36 -1.07 8.99 -1.10
N ARG A 37 -0.63 9.54 -2.24
CA ARG A 37 0.08 8.79 -3.27
C ARG A 37 1.37 8.18 -2.72
N VAL A 38 2.16 8.93 -1.96
CA VAL A 38 3.42 8.41 -1.37
C VAL A 38 3.14 7.25 -0.40
N ILE A 39 2.07 7.35 0.39
CA ILE A 39 1.64 6.28 1.30
C ILE A 39 1.24 5.04 0.51
N VAL A 40 0.39 5.20 -0.51
CA VAL A 40 -0.08 4.11 -1.37
C VAL A 40 1.09 3.46 -2.14
N ASP A 41 2.02 4.25 -2.67
CA ASP A 41 3.21 3.76 -3.37
C ASP A 41 4.12 2.95 -2.43
N TYR A 42 4.29 3.41 -1.18
CA TYR A 42 5.04 2.69 -0.17
C TYR A 42 4.36 1.36 0.20
N GLN A 43 3.05 1.39 0.49
CA GLN A 43 2.25 0.19 0.79
C GLN A 43 2.29 -0.83 -0.36
N THR A 44 2.13 -0.36 -1.59
CA THR A 44 2.17 -1.19 -2.81
C THR A 44 3.54 -1.82 -2.99
N ARG A 45 4.63 -1.09 -2.71
CA ARG A 45 5.99 -1.63 -2.74
C ARG A 45 6.18 -2.76 -1.72
N ILE A 46 5.69 -2.58 -0.49
CA ILE A 46 5.73 -3.62 0.54
C ILE A 46 4.95 -4.85 0.10
N LEU A 47 3.71 -4.68 -0.37
CA LEU A 47 2.89 -5.79 -0.87
C LEU A 47 3.61 -6.54 -2.00
N ARG A 48 4.14 -5.83 -2.99
CA ARG A 48 4.87 -6.42 -4.11
C ARG A 48 6.09 -7.23 -3.65
N ASP A 49 6.88 -6.68 -2.75
CA ASP A 49 8.11 -7.32 -2.28
C ASP A 49 7.79 -8.54 -1.40
N VAL A 50 6.80 -8.45 -0.51
CA VAL A 50 6.37 -9.60 0.32
C VAL A 50 5.72 -10.70 -0.54
N ALA A 51 4.82 -10.34 -1.46
CA ALA A 51 4.15 -11.31 -2.33
C ALA A 51 5.11 -11.92 -3.36
N GLY A 52 6.03 -11.12 -3.92
CA GLY A 52 6.99 -11.56 -4.94
C GLY A 52 8.07 -12.49 -4.41
N PHE A 53 8.48 -12.32 -3.14
CA PHE A 53 9.44 -13.18 -2.46
C PHE A 53 8.79 -14.20 -1.52
N ARG A 54 7.48 -14.50 -1.68
CA ARG A 54 6.74 -15.45 -0.81
C ARG A 54 7.37 -16.84 -0.67
N TYR A 55 8.16 -17.26 -1.66
CA TYR A 55 8.89 -18.53 -1.64
C TYR A 55 9.95 -18.62 -0.55
N ILE A 56 10.37 -17.47 -0.01
CA ILE A 56 11.29 -17.40 1.12
C ILE A 56 10.69 -17.97 2.40
N LEU A 57 9.35 -17.95 2.55
CA LEU A 57 8.65 -18.32 3.78
C LEU A 57 9.10 -19.67 4.37
N ASN A 58 9.35 -20.64 3.49
CA ASN A 58 9.78 -21.99 3.85
C ASN A 58 11.22 -22.33 3.41
N PHE A 59 11.93 -21.38 2.78
CA PHE A 59 13.28 -21.57 2.26
C PHE A 59 14.14 -20.32 2.52
N PRO A 60 14.62 -20.12 3.76
CA PRO A 60 15.35 -18.92 4.16
C PRO A 60 16.69 -18.74 3.43
N ASP A 61 17.28 -19.81 2.91
CA ASP A 61 18.58 -19.77 2.24
C ASP A 61 18.51 -19.30 0.77
N ARG A 62 17.32 -18.94 0.27
CA ARG A 62 17.15 -18.53 -1.13
C ARG A 62 17.45 -17.04 -1.36
N PRO A 63 17.88 -16.67 -2.58
CA PRO A 63 18.07 -15.27 -2.95
C PRO A 63 16.81 -14.45 -2.69
N GLY A 64 16.96 -13.26 -2.10
CA GLY A 64 15.82 -12.40 -1.76
C GLY A 64 15.32 -12.51 -0.31
N TYR A 65 15.94 -13.34 0.53
CA TYR A 65 15.62 -13.44 1.97
C TYR A 65 15.65 -12.09 2.68
N GLU A 66 16.75 -11.34 2.59
CA GLU A 66 16.90 -10.03 3.25
C GLU A 66 15.81 -9.05 2.81
N ARG A 67 15.48 -9.05 1.51
CA ARG A 67 14.45 -8.19 0.95
C ARG A 67 13.05 -8.58 1.44
N PHE A 68 12.76 -9.88 1.49
CA PHE A 68 11.51 -10.40 2.04
C PHE A 68 11.37 -10.02 3.51
N VAL A 69 12.36 -10.32 4.35
CA VAL A 69 12.33 -10.03 5.79
C VAL A 69 12.22 -8.53 6.05
N SER A 70 12.98 -7.72 5.32
CA SER A 70 12.91 -6.26 5.42
C SER A 70 11.52 -5.73 5.06
N ALA A 71 10.94 -6.19 3.95
CA ALA A 71 9.59 -5.78 3.55
C ALA A 71 8.52 -6.28 4.54
N PHE A 72 8.67 -7.50 5.04
CA PHE A 72 7.75 -8.09 6.01
C PHE A 72 7.74 -7.30 7.33
N ASN A 73 8.92 -6.94 7.84
CA ASN A 73 9.05 -6.13 9.06
C ASN A 73 8.58 -4.68 8.88
N GLN A 74 8.42 -4.20 7.65
CA GLN A 74 7.87 -2.88 7.34
C GLN A 74 6.33 -2.84 7.33
N ILE A 75 5.65 -3.99 7.31
CA ILE A 75 4.18 -4.08 7.28
C ILE A 75 3.52 -3.27 8.41
N PRO A 76 3.95 -3.36 9.69
CA PRO A 76 3.31 -2.61 10.77
C PRO A 76 3.40 -1.09 10.63
N PHE A 77 4.46 -0.61 9.96
CA PHE A 77 4.68 0.81 9.73
C PHE A 77 3.92 1.30 8.49
N ALA A 78 3.94 0.53 7.40
CA ALA A 78 3.26 0.87 6.16
C ALA A 78 1.74 0.83 6.29
N TYR A 79 1.21 -0.07 7.13
CA TYR A 79 -0.22 -0.31 7.32
C TYR A 79 -0.69 0.01 8.73
N SER A 80 -0.01 0.93 9.43
CA SER A 80 -0.33 1.33 10.81
C SER A 80 -1.78 1.81 11.00
N GLU A 81 -2.37 2.40 9.96
CA GLU A 81 -3.75 2.87 9.94
C GLU A 81 -4.77 1.78 9.52
N SER A 82 -4.33 0.54 9.26
CA SER A 82 -5.20 -0.58 8.89
C SER A 82 -5.24 -1.64 9.99
N PRO A 83 -6.23 -1.58 10.91
CA PRO A 83 -6.35 -2.56 11.99
C PRO A 83 -6.44 -4.00 11.48
N GLU A 84 -7.06 -4.21 10.33
CA GLU A 84 -7.21 -5.52 9.70
C GLU A 84 -5.85 -6.12 9.31
N VAL A 85 -4.99 -5.36 8.61
CA VAL A 85 -3.65 -5.81 8.22
C VAL A 85 -2.80 -6.09 9.47
N ILE A 86 -2.84 -5.21 10.46
CA ILE A 86 -2.09 -5.38 11.71
C ILE A 86 -2.55 -6.62 12.48
N ASN A 87 -3.86 -6.87 12.55
CA ASN A 87 -4.40 -8.07 13.19
C ASN A 87 -3.94 -9.35 12.50
N LYS A 88 -3.96 -9.39 11.16
CA LYS A 88 -3.47 -10.54 10.38
C LYS A 88 -1.96 -10.74 10.49
N TYR A 89 -1.19 -9.66 10.54
CA TYR A 89 0.24 -9.71 10.80
C TYR A 89 0.54 -10.34 12.17
N ASN A 90 -0.14 -9.86 13.22
CA ASN A 90 0.03 -10.38 14.58
C ASN A 90 -0.41 -11.85 14.71
N GLU A 91 -1.49 -12.24 14.03
CA GLU A 91 -1.95 -13.63 13.95
C GLU A 91 -0.87 -14.54 13.35
N PHE A 92 -0.29 -14.14 12.23
CA PHE A 92 0.80 -14.87 11.59
C PHE A 92 2.04 -14.98 12.49
N VAL A 93 2.49 -13.88 13.12
CA VAL A 93 3.66 -13.91 14.01
C VAL A 93 3.43 -14.88 15.17
N LYS A 94 2.23 -14.91 15.75
CA LYS A 94 1.85 -15.87 16.80
C LYS A 94 1.90 -17.32 16.30
N ILE A 95 1.37 -17.57 15.11
CA ILE A 95 1.38 -18.90 14.48
C ILE A 95 2.83 -19.34 14.22
N ARG A 96 3.66 -18.48 13.64
CA ARG A 96 5.05 -18.82 13.28
C ARG A 96 5.96 -19.00 14.50
N SER A 97 5.67 -18.29 15.59
CA SER A 97 6.41 -18.41 16.86
C SER A 97 6.06 -19.67 17.65
N ASN A 98 4.99 -20.39 17.27
CA ASN A 98 4.53 -21.58 17.97
C ASN A 98 4.80 -22.82 17.11
N SER A 99 5.66 -23.71 17.59
CA SER A 99 6.10 -24.92 16.88
C SER A 99 5.01 -25.98 16.69
N GLY A 100 3.79 -25.77 17.20
CA GLY A 100 2.67 -26.70 17.09
C GLY A 100 1.80 -26.56 15.82
N PHE A 101 2.03 -25.53 14.99
CA PHE A 101 1.21 -25.31 13.78
C PHE A 101 1.85 -25.92 12.53
N SER A 102 1.01 -26.47 11.64
CA SER A 102 1.48 -27.03 10.37
C SER A 102 1.90 -25.97 9.36
N GLU A 103 2.64 -26.39 8.34
CA GLU A 103 3.06 -25.52 7.23
C GLU A 103 1.86 -24.91 6.50
N GLU A 104 0.79 -25.68 6.25
CA GLU A 104 -0.45 -25.19 5.65
C GLU A 104 -1.09 -24.05 6.46
N VAL A 105 -1.11 -24.16 7.80
CA VAL A 105 -1.66 -23.11 8.67
C VAL A 105 -0.82 -21.86 8.58
N SER A 106 0.52 -22.00 8.56
CA SER A 106 1.44 -20.87 8.40
C SER A 106 1.29 -20.20 7.03
N ASN A 107 1.16 -20.98 5.96
CA ASN A 107 0.96 -20.49 4.59
C ASN A 107 -0.40 -19.79 4.43
N GLN A 108 -1.46 -20.33 5.04
CA GLN A 108 -2.78 -19.69 5.02
C GLN A 108 -2.79 -18.38 5.82
N ALA A 109 -2.13 -18.34 6.98
CA ALA A 109 -1.98 -17.11 7.75
C ALA A 109 -1.19 -16.05 6.97
N PHE A 110 -0.14 -16.44 6.25
CA PHE A 110 0.59 -15.54 5.36
C PHE A 110 -0.30 -15.00 4.23
N ALA A 111 -1.05 -15.87 3.55
CA ALA A 111 -1.98 -15.48 2.50
C ALA A 111 -3.04 -14.48 3.01
N ASN A 112 -3.53 -14.67 4.24
CA ASN A 112 -4.47 -13.74 4.87
C ASN A 112 -3.88 -12.33 5.06
N ILE A 113 -2.57 -12.20 5.34
CA ILE A 113 -1.90 -10.88 5.36
C ILE A 113 -1.91 -10.26 3.97
N ILE A 114 -1.50 -11.02 2.95
CA ILE A 114 -1.48 -10.54 1.55
C ILE A 114 -2.86 -10.03 1.14
N PHE A 115 -3.90 -10.80 1.44
CA PHE A 115 -5.27 -10.46 1.15
C PHE A 115 -5.74 -9.19 1.88
N ALA A 116 -5.42 -9.03 3.16
CA ALA A 116 -5.74 -7.80 3.89
C ALA A 116 -5.02 -6.57 3.30
N MET A 117 -3.76 -6.71 2.89
CA MET A 117 -3.01 -5.65 2.22
C MET A 117 -3.62 -5.28 0.87
N MET A 118 -4.05 -6.28 0.08
CA MET A 118 -4.76 -6.06 -1.18
C MET A 118 -6.07 -5.31 -0.99
N ASP A 119 -6.86 -5.67 0.03
CA ASP A 119 -8.13 -4.99 0.32
C ASP A 119 -7.92 -3.54 0.74
N LYS A 120 -6.93 -3.28 1.60
CA LYS A 120 -6.56 -1.92 1.99
C LYS A 120 -6.16 -1.06 0.79
N LEU A 121 -5.57 -1.67 -0.24
CA LEU A 121 -5.17 -1.02 -1.48
C LEU A 121 -6.25 -1.08 -2.59
N ALA A 122 -7.44 -1.61 -2.29
CA ALA A 122 -8.52 -1.83 -3.26
C ALA A 122 -8.07 -2.63 -4.51
N ILE A 123 -7.13 -3.55 -4.34
CA ILE A 123 -6.65 -4.42 -5.42
C ILE A 123 -7.63 -5.60 -5.59
N PRO A 124 -8.24 -5.76 -6.78
CA PRO A 124 -9.24 -6.81 -7.03
C PRO A 124 -8.63 -8.22 -6.89
N ARG A 125 -9.16 -9.02 -5.95
CA ARG A 125 -8.70 -10.39 -5.66
C ARG A 125 -9.13 -11.41 -6.70
N ASP A 126 -10.31 -11.22 -7.29
CA ASP A 126 -10.91 -12.05 -8.33
C ASP A 126 -10.00 -12.21 -9.56
N LYS A 127 -9.14 -11.22 -9.81
CA LYS A 127 -8.16 -11.24 -10.91
C LYS A 127 -6.82 -11.85 -10.55
N VAL A 128 -6.50 -11.97 -9.27
CA VAL A 128 -5.21 -12.51 -8.81
C VAL A 128 -5.31 -14.02 -8.58
N GLY A 129 -6.47 -14.53 -8.15
CA GLY A 129 -6.70 -15.96 -7.94
C GLY A 129 -5.88 -16.55 -6.79
N ASP A 130 -6.53 -17.35 -5.95
CA ASP A 130 -5.88 -17.98 -4.78
C ASP A 130 -4.64 -18.80 -5.14
N SER A 131 -4.62 -19.38 -6.35
CA SER A 131 -3.50 -20.18 -6.85
C SER A 131 -2.24 -19.35 -7.07
N ILE A 132 -2.31 -18.07 -7.47
CA ILE A 132 -1.11 -17.25 -7.71
C ILE A 132 -0.50 -16.82 -6.38
N VAL A 133 -1.31 -16.50 -5.38
CA VAL A 133 -0.79 -16.16 -4.03
C VAL A 133 -0.21 -17.39 -3.35
N LYS A 134 -0.76 -18.58 -3.61
CA LYS A 134 -0.32 -19.86 -3.01
C LYS A 134 0.80 -20.57 -3.78
N GLN A 135 0.88 -20.44 -5.10
CA GLN A 135 1.91 -21.10 -5.92
C GLN A 135 3.14 -20.21 -6.03
N VAL A 136 4.28 -20.74 -5.59
CA VAL A 136 5.58 -20.12 -5.84
C VAL A 136 5.93 -20.29 -7.32
N PHE A 137 6.13 -19.20 -8.04
CA PHE A 137 6.75 -19.24 -9.37
C PHE A 137 8.18 -18.73 -9.26
N SER A 138 9.17 -19.58 -9.53
CA SER A 138 10.56 -19.18 -9.75
C SER A 138 10.82 -19.12 -11.25
N VAL A 139 11.27 -17.98 -11.77
CA VAL A 139 11.78 -17.89 -13.15
C VAL A 139 13.30 -18.09 -13.09
N GLY A 140 13.76 -19.31 -13.44
CA GLY A 140 15.18 -19.73 -13.60
C GLY A 140 15.87 -20.21 -12.31
N ASN A 141 16.71 -21.26 -12.27
CA ASN A 141 17.38 -22.04 -13.32
C ASN A 141 17.21 -23.56 -13.08
N HIS A 142 16.98 -24.32 -14.16
CA HIS A 142 17.45 -25.71 -14.23
C HIS A 142 18.98 -25.67 -14.30
N SER A 143 19.62 -26.27 -13.31
CA SER A 143 20.98 -26.80 -13.37
C SER A 143 20.97 -28.14 -12.65
#